data_AF-V4B9X5-F1
#
_entry.id   AF-V4B9X5-F1
#
_cell.length_a   1.000
_cell.length_b   1.000
_cell.length_c   1.000
_cell.angle_alpha   90.00
_cell.angle_beta   90.00
_cell.angle_gamma   90.00
#
_symmetry.space_group_name_H-M   'P 1'
#
loop_
_entity.id
_entity.type
_entity.pdbx_description
1 polymer ?
#
loop_
_entity_poly.entity_id
_entity_poly.type
_entity_poly.pdbx_seq_one_letter_code
_entity_poly.pdbx_strand_id
1 'polypeptide(L)' 'RRPMNAFLIFCKRHRSMVREKNPDLDNRSVTRILGDLWANLAEEKKSVYTTLAKQYKDAFMKANPDYK' A
#
# COMPACT_ATOMS: atom_id res chain seq x y z
N ARG A 1 -14.61 -4.96 -4.53
CA ARG A 1 -13.17 -4.99 -4.11
C ARG A 1 -12.83 -3.57 -3.64
N ARG A 2 -12.24 -3.35 -2.46
CA ARG A 2 -12.00 -1.97 -1.96
C ARG A 2 -10.88 -1.28 -2.74
N PRO A 3 -10.95 0.04 -2.99
CA PRO A 3 -9.84 0.78 -3.59
C PRO A 3 -8.59 0.69 -2.71
N MET A 4 -7.42 0.61 -3.35
CA MET A 4 -6.15 0.53 -2.63
C MET A 4 -5.82 1.87 -1.98
N ASN A 5 -5.84 1.90 -0.64
CA ASN A 5 -5.37 3.03 0.15
C ASN A 5 -3.84 3.20 0.06
N ALA A 6 -3.34 4.34 0.54
CA ALA A 6 -1.91 4.69 0.51
C ALA A 6 -1.02 3.57 1.09
N PHE A 7 -1.47 2.97 2.20
CA PHE A 7 -0.82 1.82 2.83
C PHE A 7 -0.79 0.57 1.95
N LEU A 8 -1.87 0.27 1.22
CA LEU A 8 -1.93 -0.90 0.33
C LEU A 8 -1.02 -0.73 -0.89
N ILE A 9 -0.94 0.49 -1.45
CA ILE A 9 -0.02 0.82 -2.53
C ILE A 9 1.42 0.66 -2.05
N PHE A 10 1.74 1.18 -0.87
CA PHE A 10 3.05 1.02 -0.24
C PHE A 10 3.39 -0.45 -0.02
N CYS A 11 2.47 -1.21 0.59
CA CYS A 11 2.62 -2.66 0.80
C CYS A 11 2.87 -3.39 -0.51
N LYS A 12 2.09 -3.13 -1.57
CA LYS A 12 2.25 -3.83 -2.84
C LYS A 12 3.65 -3.63 -3.44
N ARG A 13 4.20 -2.42 -3.31
CA ARG A 13 5.51 -2.05 -3.85
C ARG A 13 6.66 -2.60 -3.01
N HIS A 14 6.54 -2.52 -1.69
CA HIS A 14 7.61 -2.96 -0.78
C HIS A 14 7.52 -4.44 -0.42
N ARG A 15 6.39 -5.11 -0.59
CA ARG A 15 6.25 -6.55 -0.30
C ARG A 15 7.25 -7.37 -1.10
N SER A 16 7.43 -7.06 -2.39
CA SER A 16 8.43 -7.73 -3.22
C SER A 16 9.84 -7.52 -2.66
N MET A 17 10.20 -6.29 -2.29
CA MET A 17 11.50 -5.96 -1.69
C MET A 17 11.71 -6.68 -0.34
N VAL A 18 10.71 -6.67 0.55
CA VAL A 18 10.81 -7.32 1.87
C VAL A 18 10.91 -8.84 1.73
N ARG A 19 10.18 -9.43 0.77
CA ARG A 19 10.25 -10.87 0.48
C ARG A 19 11.56 -11.25 -0.20
N GLU A 20 12.13 -10.39 -1.03
CA GLU A 20 13.44 -10.63 -1.64
C GLU A 20 14.56 -10.54 -0.60
N LYS A 21 14.50 -9.56 0.32
CA LYS A 21 15.42 -9.47 1.47
C LYS A 21 15.23 -10.60 2.47
N ASN A 22 14.03 -11.15 2.59
CA ASN A 22 13.69 -12.15 3.58
C ASN A 22 12.79 -13.24 2.95
N PRO A 23 13.36 -14.12 2.11
CA PRO A 23 12.59 -15.14 1.41
C PRO A 23 11.97 -16.18 2.36
N ASP A 24 12.58 -16.38 3.54
CA ASP A 24 12.10 -17.30 4.59
C ASP A 24 11.02 -16.71 5.51
N LEU A 25 10.72 -15.41 5.41
CA LEU A 25 9.70 -14.80 6.26
C LEU A 25 8.30 -15.08 5.73
N ASP A 26 7.43 -15.52 6.65
CA ASP A 26 6.02 -15.70 6.36
C ASP A 26 5.34 -14.36 6.02
N ASN A 27 4.26 -14.45 5.22
CA ASN A 27 3.47 -13.30 4.81
C ASN A 27 2.98 -12.46 5.98
N ARG A 28 2.73 -13.07 7.14
CA ARG A 28 2.35 -12.37 8.37
C ARG A 28 3.46 -11.46 8.87
N SER A 29 4.70 -11.95 8.90
CA SER A 29 5.89 -11.20 9.30
C SER A 29 6.19 -10.09 8.31
N VAL A 30 6.08 -10.36 7.00
CA VAL A 30 6.24 -9.34 5.96
C VAL A 30 5.23 -8.21 6.13
N THR A 31 3.97 -8.53 6.41
CA THR A 31 2.92 -7.51 6.60
C THR A 31 3.17 -6.67 7.85
N ARG A 32 3.70 -7.27 8.93
CA ARG A 32 4.11 -6.55 10.14
C ARG A 32 5.24 -5.57 9.86
N ILE A 33 6.31 -6.01 9.18
CA ILE A 33 7.44 -5.15 8.79
C ILE A 33 6.97 -3.99 7.90
N LEU A 34 6.06 -4.25 6.95
CA LEU A 34 5.49 -3.20 6.10
C LEU A 34 4.66 -2.19 6.90
N GLY A 35 3.95 -2.63 7.93
CA GLY A 35 3.25 -1.78 8.88
C GLY A 35 4.20 -0.85 9.62
N ASP A 36 5.29 -1.40 10.16
CA ASP A 36 6.30 -0.62 10.89
C ASP A 36 7.06 0.35 9.96
N LEU A 37 7.40 -0.08 8.74
CA LEU A 37 8.00 0.78 7.72
C LEU A 37 7.08 1.92 7.32
N TRP A 38 5.78 1.66 7.19
CA TRP A 38 4.80 2.70 6.90
C TRP A 38 4.65 3.68 8.05
N ALA A 39 4.61 3.20 9.30
CA ALA A 39 4.56 4.06 10.48
C ALA A 39 5.79 4.99 10.53
N ASN A 40 6.98 4.44 10.28
CA ASN A 40 8.25 5.17 10.22
C ASN A 40 8.49 5.94 8.90
N LEU A 41 7.59 5.84 7.92
CA LEU A 41 7.75 6.53 6.65
C LEU A 41 7.62 8.04 6.86
N ALA A 42 8.53 8.81 6.25
CA ALA A 42 8.49 10.27 6.26
C ALA A 42 7.15 10.80 5.71
N GLU A 43 6.65 11.88 6.29
CA GLU A 43 5.39 12.51 5.88
C GLU A 43 5.38 12.90 4.41
N GLU A 44 6.52 13.36 3.88
CA GLU A 44 6.66 13.72 2.47
C GLU A 44 6.36 12.52 1.54
N LYS A 45 6.91 11.34 1.87
CA LYS A 45 6.62 10.10 1.14
C LYS A 45 5.18 9.64 1.37
N LYS A 46 4.67 9.73 2.61
CA LYS A 46 3.27 9.42 2.92
C LYS A 46 2.32 10.30 2.09
N SER A 47 2.64 11.57 1.90
CA SER A 47 1.87 12.52 1.10
C SER A 47 1.80 12.12 -0.37
N VAL A 48 2.93 11.69 -0.95
CA VAL A 48 2.96 11.13 -2.32
C VAL A 48 2.05 9.90 -2.43
N TYR A 49 2.15 8.95 -1.50
CA TYR A 49 1.28 7.76 -1.51
C TYR A 49 -0.19 8.09 -1.26
N THR A 50 -0.49 9.11 -0.45
CA THR A 50 -1.86 9.58 -0.18
C THR A 50 -2.47 10.20 -1.43
N THR A 51 -1.70 11.02 -2.15
CA THR A 51 -2.10 11.58 -3.45
C THR A 51 -2.33 10.47 -4.47
N LEU A 52 -1.44 9.49 -4.55
CA LEU A 52 -1.58 8.33 -5.43
C LEU A 52 -2.83 7.50 -5.08
N ALA A 53 -3.08 7.28 -3.79
CA ALA A 53 -4.26 6.56 -3.32
C ALA A 53 -5.55 7.29 -3.64
N LYS A 54 -5.55 8.63 -3.57
CA LYS A 54 -6.69 9.45 -3.98
C LYS A 54 -6.96 9.27 -5.48
N GLN A 55 -5.94 9.35 -6.33
CA GLN A 55 -6.08 9.09 -7.77
C GLN A 55 -6.59 7.68 -8.07
N TYR A 56 -6.05 6.66 -7.37
CA TYR A 56 -6.51 5.28 -7.52
C TYR A 56 -7.95 5.10 -7.06
N LYS A 57 -8.35 5.75 -5.96
CA LYS A 57 -9.73 5.74 -5.48
C LYS A 57 -10.65 6.38 -6.51
N ASP A 58 -10.30 7.55 -7.04
CA ASP A 58 -11.11 8.27 -8.03
C ASP A 58 -11.23 7.46 -9.33
N ALA A 59 -10.12 6.89 -9.81
CA ALA A 59 -10.14 5.98 -10.96
C ALA A 59 -10.98 4.73 -10.71
N PHE A 60 -10.89 4.15 -9.51
CA PHE A 60 -11.68 2.98 -9.13
C PHE A 60 -13.18 3.30 -9.06
N MET A 61 -13.55 4.43 -8.46
CA MET A 61 -14.94 4.91 -8.39
C MET A 61 -15.48 5.23 -9.79
N LYS A 62 -14.67 5.86 -10.65
CA LYS A 62 -15.04 6.13 -12.05
C LYS A 62 -15.24 4.85 -12.86
N ALA A 63 -14.39 3.84 -12.63
CA ALA A 63 -14.49 2.54 -13.30
C ALA A 63 -15.57 1.62 -12.70
N ASN A 64 -16.00 1.87 -11.46
CA ASN A 64 -17.06 1.14 -10.78
C ASN A 64 -18.15 2.11 -10.32
N PRO A 65 -18.96 2.66 -11.25
CA PRO A 65 -20.02 3.59 -10.92
C PRO A 65 -21.11 2.99 -10.02
N ASP A 66 -21.26 1.66 -9.99
CA ASP A 66 -22.16 0.92 -9.09
C ASP A 66 -21.56 0.59 -7.71
N TYR A 67 -20.38 1.13 -7.36
CA TYR A 67 -19.75 0.88 -6.08
C TYR A 67 -20.42 1.72 -4.97
N LYS A 68 -21.40 1.13 -4.27
CA LYS A 68 -22.15 1.71 -3.13
C LYS A 68 -21.63 1.22 -1.78
#